data_AF-A0A962EUI3-F1
#
_entry.id   AF-A0A962EUI3-F1
#
_cell.length_a   1.000
_cell.length_b   1.000
_cell.length_c   1.000
_cell.angle_alpha   90.00
_cell.angle_beta   90.00
_cell.angle_gamma   90.00
#
_symmetry.space_group_name_H-M   'P 1'
#
loop_
_entity.id
_entity.type
_entity.pdbx_description
1 polymer ?
#
loop_
_entity_poly.entity_id
_entity_poly.type
_entity_poly.pdbx_seq_one_letter_code
_entity_poly.pdbx_strand_id
1 'polypeptide(L)'
;MAKLSIKAALDRLGLKQSEFARLIEVSPRTVSFWATGESSLPGPVAAYLRVLAMLPPASLSDELRRVKGRAKMLDEGLYNVEYRSTCVEMPDGGNALAVLRNGKILGSDRWGGVFMGSYDFDHAMERNSVHLRMNIPPEGVLVTGFHAGEEGATIDIVGSFERAAPVTMATANVGGFPVEVTMTYLGPLPN
;
A
#
# COMPACT_ATOMS: atom_id res chain seq x y z
N MET A 1 36.83 -12.52 16.64
CA MET A 1 36.06 -12.13 15.43
C MET A 1 36.10 -10.61 15.33
N ALA A 2 36.63 -10.06 14.24
CA ALA A 2 36.71 -8.61 14.07
C ALA A 2 35.30 -7.99 14.15
N LYS A 3 35.15 -6.91 14.92
CA LYS A 3 33.92 -6.12 15.04
C LYS A 3 33.61 -5.55 13.66
N LEU A 4 32.82 -6.26 12.85
CA LEU A 4 32.48 -5.82 11.51
C LEU A 4 31.77 -4.47 11.67
N SER A 5 32.36 -3.40 11.13
CA SER A 5 31.69 -2.11 11.08
C SER A 5 30.37 -2.30 10.34
N ILE A 6 29.27 -1.78 10.90
CA ILE A 6 27.95 -1.84 10.26
C ILE A 6 28.02 -1.28 8.83
N LYS A 7 28.87 -0.27 8.57
CA LYS A 7 29.09 0.26 7.23
C LYS A 7 29.58 -0.82 6.26
N ALA A 8 30.60 -1.59 6.65
CA ALA A 8 31.11 -2.68 5.82
C ALA A 8 30.10 -3.81 5.64
N ALA A 9 29.26 -4.09 6.65
CA ALA A 9 28.18 -5.06 6.52
C ALA A 9 27.15 -4.60 5.48
N LEU A 10 26.72 -3.34 5.54
CA LEU A 10 25.75 -2.77 4.61
C LEU A 10 26.30 -2.68 3.19
N ASP A 11 27.56 -2.28 3.02
CA ASP A 11 28.21 -2.21 1.71
C ASP A 11 28.27 -3.60 1.06
N ARG A 12 28.58 -4.65 1.82
CA ARG A 12 28.59 -6.04 1.33
C ARG A 12 27.18 -6.53 0.93
N LEU A 13 26.15 -6.06 1.62
CA LEU A 13 24.76 -6.37 1.33
C LEU A 13 24.17 -5.50 0.20
N GLY A 14 24.93 -4.53 -0.32
CA GLY A 14 24.43 -3.57 -1.31
C GLY A 14 23.33 -2.64 -0.76
N LEU A 15 23.32 -2.43 0.57
CA LEU A 15 22.30 -1.69 1.29
C LEU A 15 22.77 -0.28 1.64
N LYS A 16 21.92 0.72 1.41
CA LYS A 16 22.11 2.07 1.97
C LYS A 16 21.67 2.09 3.43
N GLN A 17 22.26 2.97 4.24
CA GLN A 17 21.85 3.16 5.64
C GLN A 17 20.37 3.52 5.79
N SER A 18 19.81 4.32 4.86
CA SER A 18 18.39 4.68 4.86
C SER A 18 17.47 3.50 4.51
N GLU A 19 17.94 2.56 3.68
CA GLU A 19 17.20 1.33 3.37
C GLU A 19 17.21 0.40 4.56
N PHE A 20 18.36 0.22 5.20
CA PHE A 20 18.47 -0.56 6.43
C PHE A 20 17.66 0.03 7.58
N ALA A 21 17.64 1.35 7.73
CA ALA A 21 16.83 2.04 8.75
C ALA A 21 15.34 1.72 8.61
N ARG A 22 14.80 1.76 7.38
CA ARG A 22 13.41 1.36 7.11
C ARG A 22 13.15 -0.10 7.43
N LEU A 23 14.13 -0.95 7.14
CA LEU A 23 14.00 -2.39 7.31
C LEU A 23 13.80 -2.80 8.78
N ILE A 24 14.47 -2.11 9.70
CA ILE A 24 14.38 -2.37 11.14
C ILE A 24 13.55 -1.31 11.89
N GLU A 25 12.82 -0.46 11.15
CA GLU A 25 11.91 0.55 11.69
C GLU A 25 12.55 1.57 12.65
N VAL A 26 13.74 2.07 12.29
CA VAL A 26 14.42 3.15 13.02
C VAL A 26 14.70 4.35 12.13
N SER A 27 15.11 5.47 12.73
CA SER A 27 15.52 6.64 11.94
C SER A 27 16.86 6.40 11.21
N PRO A 28 17.08 6.98 10.01
CA PRO A 28 18.38 6.94 9.35
C PRO A 28 19.52 7.50 10.22
N ARG A 29 19.20 8.47 11.09
CA ARG A 29 20.14 9.05 12.05
C ARG A 29 20.62 8.02 13.08
N THR A 30 19.72 7.16 13.56
CA THR A 30 20.05 6.08 14.48
C THR A 30 21.08 5.13 13.84
N VAL A 31 20.89 4.76 12.57
CA VAL A 31 21.84 3.92 11.84
C VAL A 31 23.17 4.63 11.64
N SER A 32 23.15 5.94 11.34
CA SER A 32 24.36 6.75 11.24
C SER A 32 25.18 6.73 12.53
N PHE A 33 24.55 6.86 13.70
CA PHE A 33 25.25 6.79 14.99
C PHE A 33 25.94 5.45 15.23
N TRP A 34 25.36 4.34 14.76
CA TRP A 34 26.02 3.03 14.82
C TRP A 34 27.19 2.94 13.84
N ALA A 35 27.07 3.57 12.67
CA ALA A 35 28.10 3.57 11.63
C ALA A 35 29.31 4.43 11.97
N THR A 36 29.10 5.56 12.65
CA THR A 36 30.16 6.44 13.15
C THR A 36 30.77 5.96 14.46
N GLY A 37 30.10 5.03 15.15
CA GLY A 37 30.53 4.51 16.45
C GLY A 37 30.13 5.42 17.63
N GLU A 38 29.36 6.47 17.38
CA GLU A 38 28.76 7.33 18.41
C GLU A 38 27.81 6.54 19.33
N SER A 39 27.21 5.46 18.83
CA SER A 39 26.41 4.53 19.62
C SER A 39 26.75 3.08 19.27
N SER A 40 26.64 2.18 20.26
CA SER A 40 26.83 0.75 20.03
C SER A 40 25.66 0.16 19.24
N LEU A 41 25.97 -0.68 18.25
CA LEU A 41 24.97 -1.47 17.54
C LEU A 41 24.27 -2.45 18.50
N PRO A 42 22.93 -2.41 18.63
CA PRO A 42 22.22 -3.35 19.49
C PRO A 42 22.39 -4.81 19.04
N GLY A 43 22.47 -5.73 20.00
CA GLY A 43 22.65 -7.17 19.76
C GLY A 43 21.64 -7.79 18.77
N PRO A 44 20.33 -7.52 18.90
CA PRO A 44 19.32 -8.01 17.94
C PRO A 44 19.58 -7.53 16.51
N VAL A 45 19.95 -6.27 16.33
CA VAL A 45 20.27 -5.69 15.02
C VAL A 45 21.52 -6.34 14.42
N ALA A 46 22.54 -6.60 15.25
CA ALA A 46 23.74 -7.32 14.84
C ALA A 46 23.47 -8.80 14.50
N ALA A 47 22.54 -9.45 15.18
CA ALA A 47 22.09 -10.80 14.84
C ALA A 47 21.35 -10.80 13.50
N TYR A 48 20.45 -9.84 13.28
CA TYR A 48 19.70 -9.69 12.05
C TYR A 48 20.60 -9.44 10.83
N LEU A 49 21.60 -8.56 10.95
CA LEU A 49 22.61 -8.36 9.89
C LEU A 49 23.41 -9.63 9.55
N ARG A 50 23.70 -10.47 10.56
CA ARG A 50 24.36 -11.77 10.33
C ARG A 50 23.46 -12.73 9.56
N VAL A 51 22.16 -12.76 9.87
CA VAL A 51 21.19 -13.55 9.11
C VAL A 51 21.15 -13.09 7.66
N LEU A 52 21.01 -11.77 7.40
CA LEU A 52 21.03 -11.24 6.04
C LEU A 52 22.30 -11.61 5.26
N ALA A 53 23.46 -11.57 5.92
CA ALA A 53 24.74 -11.93 5.30
C ALA A 53 24.90 -13.44 5.01
N MET A 54 24.05 -14.29 5.59
CA MET A 54 24.02 -15.74 5.36
C MET A 54 22.98 -16.16 4.31
N LEU A 55 22.09 -15.25 3.88
CA LEU A 55 21.07 -15.58 2.89
C LEU A 55 21.68 -15.82 1.51
N PRO A 56 21.15 -16.78 0.73
CA PRO A 56 21.46 -16.89 -0.69
C PRO A 56 21.13 -15.57 -1.42
N PRO A 57 21.88 -15.21 -2.49
CA PRO A 57 21.66 -13.96 -3.21
C PRO A 57 20.22 -13.73 -3.69
N ALA A 58 19.52 -14.79 -4.07
CA ALA A 58 18.10 -14.73 -4.46
C ALA A 58 17.21 -14.33 -3.27
N SER A 59 17.34 -15.01 -2.13
CA SER A 59 16.55 -14.72 -0.93
C SER A 59 16.86 -13.33 -0.34
N LEU A 60 18.13 -12.90 -0.38
CA LEU A 60 18.51 -11.55 -0.01
C LEU A 60 17.85 -10.53 -0.95
N SER A 61 17.88 -10.79 -2.25
CA SER A 61 17.26 -9.92 -3.26
C SER A 61 15.75 -9.82 -3.06
N ASP A 62 15.08 -10.92 -2.71
CA ASP A 62 13.65 -10.94 -2.38
C ASP A 62 13.35 -10.12 -1.12
N GLU A 63 14.14 -10.27 -0.06
CA GLU A 63 13.97 -9.49 1.18
C GLU A 63 14.21 -7.99 0.94
N LEU A 64 15.25 -7.64 0.18
CA LEU A 64 15.54 -6.27 -0.21
C LEU A 64 14.44 -5.68 -1.11
N ARG A 65 13.89 -6.48 -2.03
CA ARG A 65 12.76 -6.09 -2.87
C ARG A 65 11.50 -5.87 -2.02
N ARG A 66 11.25 -6.69 -1.00
CA ARG A 66 10.14 -6.48 -0.05
C ARG A 66 10.26 -5.13 0.66
N VAL A 67 11.45 -4.80 1.15
CA VAL A 67 11.69 -3.56 1.89
C VAL A 67 11.61 -2.32 1.00
N LYS A 68 12.14 -2.41 -0.23
CA LYS A 68 11.96 -1.35 -1.24
C LYS A 68 10.50 -1.20 -1.65
N GLY A 69 9.79 -2.33 -1.78
CA GLY A 69 8.37 -2.40 -2.05
C GLY A 69 7.51 -1.80 -0.94
N ARG A 70 7.89 -1.93 0.34
CA ARG A 70 7.16 -1.35 1.48
C ARG A 70 7.00 0.16 1.37
N ALA A 71 8.01 0.85 0.84
CA ALA A 71 7.90 2.28 0.56
C ALA A 71 6.97 2.60 -0.63
N LYS A 72 6.48 1.61 -1.38
CA LYS A 72 5.53 1.75 -2.49
C LYS A 72 4.13 1.18 -2.15
N MET A 73 3.98 0.55 -0.98
CA MET A 73 2.71 0.02 -0.51
C MET A 73 1.75 1.14 -0.12
N LEU A 74 0.45 0.86 -0.16
CA LEU A 74 -0.56 1.68 0.52
C LEU A 74 -0.31 1.64 2.04
N ASP A 75 -0.38 2.80 2.67
CA ASP A 75 -0.32 2.93 4.13
C ASP A 75 -1.63 2.41 4.77
N GLU A 76 -1.54 1.96 6.01
CA GLU A 76 -2.75 1.68 6.80
C GLU A 76 -3.34 2.99 7.31
N GLY A 77 -4.66 3.14 7.23
CA GLY A 77 -5.30 4.39 7.62
C GLY A 77 -6.63 4.68 6.94
N LEU A 78 -7.00 5.95 7.00
CA LEU A 78 -8.17 6.51 6.37
C LEU A 78 -7.82 7.12 5.02
N TYR A 79 -8.68 6.89 4.04
CA TYR A 79 -8.55 7.39 2.69
C TYR A 79 -9.86 8.03 2.23
N ASN A 80 -9.76 9.21 1.62
CA ASN A 80 -10.82 9.73 0.77
C ASN A 80 -10.65 9.13 -0.63
N VAL A 81 -11.74 8.61 -1.20
CA VAL A 81 -11.75 8.00 -2.52
C VAL A 81 -12.72 8.80 -3.38
N GLU A 82 -12.21 9.55 -4.34
CA GLU A 82 -13.01 10.24 -5.35
C GLU A 82 -13.06 9.40 -6.61
N TYR A 83 -14.23 9.32 -7.23
CA TYR A 83 -14.41 8.54 -8.44
C TYR A 83 -15.24 9.30 -9.47
N ARG A 84 -14.88 9.14 -10.74
CA ARG A 84 -15.55 9.78 -11.88
C ARG A 84 -15.67 8.79 -13.02
N SER A 85 -16.84 8.79 -13.66
CA SER A 85 -17.03 8.03 -14.89
C SER A 85 -16.23 8.67 -16.03
N THR A 86 -15.64 7.83 -16.87
CA THR A 86 -15.05 8.29 -18.14
C THR A 86 -16.08 8.38 -19.26
N CYS A 87 -17.34 7.97 -19.02
CA CYS A 87 -18.41 8.05 -20.00
C CYS A 87 -18.99 9.47 -20.07
N VAL A 88 -19.02 10.04 -21.27
CA VAL A 88 -19.35 11.45 -21.56
C VAL A 88 -20.79 11.84 -21.18
N GLU A 89 -21.70 10.87 -21.05
CA GLU A 89 -23.13 11.11 -20.84
C GLU A 89 -23.53 11.29 -19.36
N MET A 90 -22.65 10.97 -18.40
CA MET A 90 -22.93 11.11 -16.97
C MET A 90 -21.73 11.75 -16.24
N PRO A 91 -21.67 13.09 -16.13
CA PRO A 91 -20.54 13.80 -15.55
C PRO A 91 -20.47 13.72 -14.01
N ASP A 92 -21.41 13.03 -13.37
CA ASP A 92 -21.44 12.97 -11.92
C ASP A 92 -20.33 12.07 -11.39
N GLY A 93 -19.49 12.65 -10.55
CA GLY A 93 -18.56 11.92 -9.71
C GLY A 93 -19.14 11.69 -8.32
N GLY A 94 -18.46 10.86 -7.54
CA GLY A 94 -18.78 10.66 -6.15
C GLY A 94 -17.53 10.64 -5.30
N ASN A 95 -17.76 10.57 -3.99
CA ASN A 95 -16.72 10.37 -3.02
C ASN A 95 -17.15 9.32 -2.00
N ALA A 96 -16.16 8.60 -1.50
CA ALA A 96 -16.30 7.56 -0.50
C ALA A 96 -15.18 7.67 0.54
N LEU A 97 -15.43 7.08 1.71
CA LEU A 97 -14.43 6.89 2.73
C LEU A 97 -14.00 5.43 2.73
N ALA A 98 -12.69 5.19 2.76
CA ALA A 98 -12.11 3.85 2.88
C ALA A 98 -11.17 3.77 4.08
N VAL A 99 -11.22 2.64 4.77
CA VAL A 99 -10.34 2.22 5.87
C VAL A 99 -9.50 1.07 5.38
N LEU A 100 -8.18 1.22 5.45
CA LEU A 100 -7.19 0.20 5.13
C LEU A 100 -6.55 -0.30 6.41
N ARG A 101 -6.60 -1.61 6.65
CA ARG A 101 -5.96 -2.25 7.80
C ARG A 101 -5.65 -3.72 7.52
N ASN A 102 -4.41 -4.14 7.78
CA ASN A 102 -3.96 -5.53 7.66
C ASN A 102 -4.33 -6.18 6.31
N GLY A 103 -4.13 -5.47 5.20
CA GLY A 103 -4.46 -5.98 3.86
C GLY A 103 -5.97 -6.03 3.55
N LYS A 104 -6.83 -5.47 4.42
CA LYS A 104 -8.27 -5.37 4.22
C LYS A 104 -8.70 -3.94 3.94
N ILE A 105 -9.76 -3.83 3.14
CA ILE A 105 -10.44 -2.56 2.84
C ILE A 105 -11.89 -2.68 3.27
N LEU A 106 -12.37 -1.66 3.97
CA LEU A 106 -13.79 -1.42 4.23
C LEU A 106 -14.08 0.03 3.92
N GLY A 107 -15.21 0.31 3.27
CA GLY A 107 -15.63 1.67 3.05
C GLY A 107 -17.06 1.79 2.60
N SER A 108 -17.49 3.04 2.46
CA SER A 108 -18.82 3.38 1.99
C SER A 108 -18.82 4.71 1.26
N ASP A 109 -19.72 4.85 0.31
CA ASP A 109 -20.01 6.13 -0.33
C ASP A 109 -21.16 6.87 0.38
N ARG A 110 -21.40 8.10 -0.05
CA ARG A 110 -22.50 8.94 0.46
C ARG A 110 -23.91 8.46 0.06
N TRP A 111 -24.01 7.55 -0.90
CA TRP A 111 -25.26 7.07 -1.48
C TRP A 111 -25.71 5.73 -0.86
N GLY A 112 -24.97 5.23 0.13
CA GLY A 112 -25.29 4.00 0.85
C GLY A 112 -24.65 2.74 0.26
N GLY A 113 -23.82 2.89 -0.78
CA GLY A 113 -23.00 1.80 -1.30
C GLY A 113 -21.91 1.44 -0.29
N VAL A 114 -21.81 0.15 0.06
CA VAL A 114 -20.81 -0.37 1.01
C VAL A 114 -19.88 -1.31 0.27
N PHE A 115 -18.58 -1.14 0.44
CA PHE A 115 -17.58 -2.01 -0.18
C PHE A 115 -16.61 -2.61 0.82
N MET A 116 -16.24 -3.86 0.56
CA MET A 116 -15.31 -4.63 1.37
C MET A 116 -14.36 -5.41 0.47
N GLY A 117 -13.12 -5.58 0.89
CA GLY A 117 -12.18 -6.35 0.11
C GLY A 117 -10.78 -6.42 0.69
N SER A 118 -9.81 -6.54 -0.20
CA SER A 118 -8.41 -6.65 0.15
C SER A 118 -7.53 -5.85 -0.79
N TYR A 119 -6.36 -5.49 -0.27
CA TYR A 119 -5.27 -4.96 -1.07
C TYR A 119 -4.00 -5.74 -0.79
N ASP A 120 -3.17 -5.85 -1.82
CA ASP A 120 -1.85 -6.45 -1.73
C ASP A 120 -0.89 -5.71 -2.65
N PHE A 121 0.41 -5.82 -2.38
CA PHE A 121 1.44 -5.21 -3.21
C PHE A 121 2.11 -6.25 -4.09
N ASP A 122 1.91 -6.13 -5.39
CA ASP A 122 2.61 -6.95 -6.37
C ASP A 122 4.05 -6.42 -6.51
N HIS A 123 5.00 -7.17 -5.95
CA HIS A 123 6.43 -6.85 -6.00
C HIS A 123 7.05 -6.98 -7.41
N ALA A 124 6.43 -7.72 -8.33
CA ALA A 124 6.91 -7.87 -9.70
C ALA A 124 6.47 -6.68 -10.56
N MET A 125 5.22 -6.26 -10.41
CA MET A 125 4.67 -5.08 -11.12
C MET A 125 4.93 -3.76 -10.39
N GLU A 126 5.40 -3.81 -9.15
CA GLU A 126 5.57 -2.67 -8.24
C GLU A 126 4.29 -1.84 -8.07
N ARG A 127 3.13 -2.51 -8.03
CA ARG A 127 1.81 -1.87 -7.94
C ARG A 127 0.97 -2.47 -6.83
N ASN A 128 0.10 -1.66 -6.25
CA ASN A 128 -0.90 -2.11 -5.29
C ASN A 128 -2.11 -2.64 -6.06
N SER A 129 -2.42 -3.92 -5.90
CA SER A 129 -3.66 -4.51 -6.39
C SER A 129 -4.74 -4.37 -5.34
N VAL A 130 -5.93 -3.94 -5.77
CA VAL A 130 -7.09 -3.76 -4.91
C VAL A 130 -8.25 -4.55 -5.51
N HIS A 131 -8.86 -5.40 -4.69
CA HIS A 131 -10.02 -6.19 -5.04
C HIS A 131 -11.12 -5.92 -4.03
N LEU A 132 -12.22 -5.33 -4.46
CA LEU A 132 -13.37 -5.00 -3.63
C LEU A 132 -14.61 -5.67 -4.16
N ARG A 133 -15.53 -5.93 -3.25
CA ARG A 133 -16.91 -6.27 -3.52
C ARG A 133 -17.77 -5.16 -2.96
N MET A 134 -18.58 -4.55 -3.81
CA MET A 134 -19.49 -3.48 -3.43
C MET A 134 -20.93 -3.99 -3.45
N ASN A 135 -21.65 -3.74 -2.36
CA ASN A 135 -23.08 -3.94 -2.26
C ASN A 135 -23.78 -2.60 -2.54
N ILE A 136 -24.68 -2.63 -3.50
CA ILE A 136 -25.46 -1.50 -3.99
C ILE A 136 -26.88 -1.68 -3.45
N PRO A 137 -27.47 -0.66 -2.80
CA PRO A 137 -28.83 -0.75 -2.29
C PRO A 137 -29.86 -0.93 -3.43
N PRO A 138 -31.08 -1.40 -3.11
CA PRO A 138 -32.22 -1.37 -4.02
C PRO A 138 -32.38 -0.03 -4.74
N GLU A 139 -32.71 -0.09 -6.02
CA GLU A 139 -32.84 1.08 -6.90
C GLU A 139 -31.58 1.94 -7.05
N GLY A 140 -30.44 1.49 -6.53
CA GLY A 140 -29.17 2.20 -6.63
C GLY A 140 -28.66 2.26 -8.07
N VAL A 141 -28.12 3.41 -8.45
CA VAL A 141 -27.51 3.64 -9.76
C VAL A 141 -26.04 3.99 -9.57
N LEU A 142 -25.16 3.23 -10.20
CA LEU A 142 -23.73 3.50 -10.18
C LEU A 142 -23.37 4.68 -11.08
N VAL A 143 -22.19 5.24 -10.84
CA VAL A 143 -21.54 6.24 -11.70
C VAL A 143 -21.36 5.78 -13.15
N THR A 144 -21.36 4.45 -13.36
CA THR A 144 -21.27 3.81 -14.68
C THR A 144 -22.61 3.73 -15.42
N GLY A 145 -23.71 4.15 -14.77
CA GLY A 145 -25.08 3.98 -15.27
C GLY A 145 -25.67 2.59 -15.00
N PHE A 146 -24.96 1.71 -14.28
CA PHE A 146 -25.51 0.40 -13.89
C PHE A 146 -26.64 0.58 -12.86
N HIS A 147 -27.78 -0.05 -13.11
CA HIS A 147 -28.93 -0.08 -12.22
C HIS A 147 -28.98 -1.39 -11.44
N ALA A 148 -29.06 -1.30 -10.12
CA ALA A 148 -29.10 -2.47 -9.23
C ALA A 148 -30.48 -3.18 -9.21
N GLY A 149 -31.56 -2.47 -9.54
CA GLY A 149 -32.94 -2.98 -9.49
C GLY A 149 -33.49 -3.13 -8.07
N GLU A 150 -34.69 -3.71 -7.95
CA GLU A 150 -35.48 -3.74 -6.70
C GLU A 150 -34.82 -4.54 -5.57
N GLU A 151 -33.95 -5.49 -5.88
CA GLU A 151 -33.26 -6.33 -4.89
C GLU A 151 -31.89 -5.77 -4.48
N GLY A 152 -31.41 -4.72 -5.17
CA GLY A 152 -30.03 -4.29 -5.07
C GLY A 152 -29.08 -5.22 -5.84
N ALA A 153 -27.78 -4.95 -5.77
CA ALA A 153 -26.80 -5.71 -6.53
C ALA A 153 -25.45 -5.77 -5.83
N THR A 154 -24.68 -6.81 -6.14
CA THR A 154 -23.30 -6.95 -5.72
C THR A 154 -22.39 -6.96 -6.94
N ILE A 155 -21.38 -6.09 -6.93
CA ILE A 155 -20.41 -5.98 -8.03
C ILE A 155 -18.99 -6.15 -7.50
N ASP A 156 -18.11 -6.66 -8.36
CA ASP A 156 -16.67 -6.68 -8.09
C ASP A 156 -16.01 -5.43 -8.70
N ILE A 157 -15.07 -4.86 -7.95
CA ILE A 157 -14.26 -3.71 -8.34
C ILE A 157 -12.80 -4.13 -8.24
N VAL A 158 -12.05 -3.92 -9.33
CA VAL A 158 -10.62 -4.23 -9.36
C VAL A 158 -9.84 -3.00 -9.78
N GLY A 159 -8.82 -2.63 -9.01
CA GLY A 159 -7.97 -1.47 -9.27
C GLY A 159 -6.49 -1.80 -9.09
N SER A 160 -5.64 -1.08 -9.83
CA SER A 160 -4.19 -1.17 -9.70
C SER A 160 -3.60 0.22 -9.53
N PHE A 161 -2.96 0.47 -8.39
CA PHE A 161 -2.51 1.80 -7.97
C PHE A 161 -0.99 1.85 -7.84
N GLU A 162 -0.39 2.92 -8.35
CA GLU A 162 0.95 3.33 -7.95
C GLU A 162 0.89 3.87 -6.51
N ARG A 163 2.01 3.80 -5.77
CA ARG A 163 2.07 4.17 -4.33
C ARG A 163 1.23 5.41 -4.00
N ALA A 164 0.40 5.32 -2.97
CA ALA A 164 -0.27 6.50 -2.41
C ALA A 164 0.65 7.24 -1.43
N ALA A 165 1.13 8.44 -1.80
CA ALA A 165 1.37 9.50 -0.83
C ALA A 165 1.60 10.87 -1.52
N PRO A 166 0.83 11.92 -1.19
CA PRO A 166 -0.43 11.90 -0.42
C PRO A 166 -1.66 11.53 -1.28
N VAL A 167 -1.52 11.54 -2.60
CA VAL A 167 -2.58 11.28 -3.58
C VAL A 167 -2.08 10.27 -4.60
N THR A 168 -2.93 9.32 -4.98
CA THR A 168 -2.69 8.43 -6.13
C THR A 168 -3.92 8.40 -7.02
N MET A 169 -3.69 8.21 -8.32
CA MET A 169 -4.75 8.11 -9.32
C MET A 169 -4.62 6.78 -10.05
N ALA A 170 -5.75 6.14 -10.34
CA ALA A 170 -5.80 4.92 -11.14
C ALA A 170 -7.10 4.84 -11.92
N THR A 171 -7.13 3.94 -12.90
CA THR A 171 -8.37 3.46 -13.50
C THR A 171 -8.75 2.15 -12.81
N ALA A 172 -9.92 2.14 -12.17
CA ALA A 172 -10.52 0.93 -11.63
C ALA A 172 -11.55 0.39 -12.63
N ASN A 173 -11.72 -0.93 -12.66
CA ASN A 173 -12.80 -1.58 -13.36
C ASN A 173 -13.95 -1.83 -12.38
N VAL A 174 -15.12 -1.25 -12.65
CA VAL A 174 -16.35 -1.33 -11.85
C VAL A 174 -17.41 -2.03 -12.69
N GLY A 175 -17.69 -3.30 -12.40
CA GLY A 175 -18.70 -4.07 -13.14
C GLY A 175 -18.44 -4.15 -14.65
N GLY A 176 -17.17 -4.15 -15.08
CA GLY A 176 -16.76 -4.17 -16.49
C GLY A 176 -16.39 -2.81 -17.08
N PHE A 177 -16.73 -1.69 -16.40
CA PHE A 177 -16.54 -0.35 -16.92
C PHE A 177 -15.37 0.38 -16.25
N PRO A 178 -14.55 1.14 -17.02
CA PRO A 178 -13.47 1.92 -16.46
C PRO A 178 -14.01 3.15 -15.69
N VAL A 179 -13.46 3.39 -14.51
CA VAL A 179 -13.75 4.52 -13.65
C VAL A 179 -12.43 5.12 -13.18
N GLU A 180 -12.27 6.44 -13.32
CA GLU A 180 -11.13 7.14 -12.75
C GLU A 180 -11.31 7.27 -11.25
N VAL A 181 -10.29 6.87 -10.49
CA VAL A 181 -10.29 6.86 -9.04
C VAL A 181 -9.08 7.62 -8.52
N THR A 182 -9.32 8.57 -7.62
CA THR A 182 -8.31 9.30 -6.89
C THR A 182 -8.40 8.92 -5.41
N MET A 183 -7.32 8.37 -4.86
CA MET A 183 -7.22 8.06 -3.43
C MET A 183 -6.30 9.06 -2.73
N THR A 184 -6.80 9.68 -1.67
CA THR A 184 -6.06 10.64 -0.84
C THR A 184 -5.93 10.10 0.57
N TYR A 185 -4.71 9.96 1.06
CA TYR A 185 -4.44 9.52 2.43
C TYR A 185 -4.77 10.64 3.42
N LEU A 186 -5.70 10.37 4.34
CA LEU A 186 -6.17 11.34 5.33
C LEU A 186 -5.40 11.24 6.65
N GLY A 187 -4.86 10.06 6.96
CA GLY A 187 -4.09 9.84 8.17
C GLY A 187 -4.25 8.42 8.74
N PRO A 188 -3.49 8.11 9.80
CA PRO A 188 -3.51 6.80 10.43
C PRO A 188 -4.82 6.55 11.17
N LEU A 189 -5.12 5.28 11.44
CA LEU A 189 -6.22 4.93 12.34
C LEU A 189 -5.87 5.32 13.78
N PRO A 190 -6.85 5.80 14.57
CA PRO A 190 -6.65 5.98 16.00
C PRO A 190 -6.35 4.62 16.66
N ASN A 191 -5.40 4.62 17.60
CA ASN A 191 -5.01 3.46 18.39
C ASN A 191 -6.10 3.05 19.38
#